data_AF-H8G809-F1
#
_entry.id   AF-H8G809-F1
#
_cell.length_a   1.000
_cell.length_b   1.000
_cell.length_c   1.000
_cell.angle_alpha   90.00
_cell.angle_beta   90.00
_cell.angle_gamma   90.00
#
_symmetry.space_group_name_H-M   'P 1'
#
loop_
_entity.id
_entity.type
_entity.pdbx_description
1 polymer ?
#
loop_
_entity_poly.entity_id
_entity_poly.type
_entity_poly.pdbx_seq_one_letter_code
_entity_poly.pdbx_strand_id
1 'polypeptide(L)'
;MAEQNTPRGSDVPDVPDVADVADVPEGAEAAPVPGTPADVADTAAPADVPAPHKVPHSPGGAQAPAVPVAETHPSRWGRVADDGTVYVRTADGERAVGVWQAGSPEEGLMHYARRFDDLRTEVELLESRLASGAGDPKQALSSATHLRDGLAEAAVVGDLDALRARLDQVVTHAEKALEHSRQERERARAEAIARKQALVEEAEEIAATSTQWKAAGDRLKAILEEWKTIKGVDRKTDDELWKRFSKARESFSRRRGSHFAELDKQRAAAKRRKEELIEQAEALSDSTDWGPTASRYKELMAEWKAAGRAPKDADDALWQRFRAAQDAFFSRRAAAFSERDAEFAENATRKEELLVEAEKIDPSSNLDAAKAQFRRIQEMWDEIGKVPRDRIRELDGRLKAVADRIRSAEDARWRRTDPEAEARAAQFRERVEQFEAQAAKARAAGDERRAKQAEAQAAQWREWLRTAEQAVANR
;
A
#
# COMPACT_ATOMS: atom_id res chain seq x y z
N MET A 1 -54.48 6.29 -25.67
CA MET A 1 -53.50 7.30 -25.21
C MET A 1 -52.64 6.61 -24.16
N ALA A 2 -51.62 5.89 -24.62
CA ALA A 2 -50.23 6.35 -24.80
C ALA A 2 -49.47 6.24 -23.45
N GLU A 3 -48.74 5.16 -23.19
CA GLU A 3 -47.36 4.84 -23.65
C GLU A 3 -46.26 5.76 -23.13
N GLN A 4 -45.28 5.12 -22.46
CA GLN A 4 -43.82 5.35 -22.38
C GLN A 4 -43.36 4.84 -21.00
N ASN A 5 -42.66 3.72 -20.79
CA ASN A 5 -41.61 2.93 -21.46
C ASN A 5 -40.17 3.49 -21.39
N THR A 6 -39.33 2.73 -20.64
CA THR A 6 -37.85 2.51 -20.69
C THR A 6 -36.87 3.61 -20.22
N PRO A 7 -35.57 3.28 -19.91
CA PRO A 7 -34.99 2.06 -19.29
C PRO A 7 -33.87 2.30 -18.24
N ARG A 8 -33.45 1.17 -17.66
CA ARG A 8 -32.22 0.79 -16.91
C ARG A 8 -30.90 1.49 -17.34
N GLY A 9 -30.10 1.85 -16.34
CA GLY A 9 -28.65 2.04 -16.45
C GLY A 9 -27.91 0.96 -15.65
N SER A 10 -26.95 0.33 -16.29
CA SER A 10 -26.14 -0.79 -15.80
C SER A 10 -24.76 -0.25 -15.43
N ASP A 11 -24.38 -0.27 -14.15
CA ASP A 11 -23.01 0.03 -13.72
C ASP A 11 -22.19 -1.27 -13.68
N VAL A 12 -21.18 -1.31 -14.56
CA VAL A 12 -20.10 -2.30 -14.59
C VAL A 12 -18.87 -1.60 -14.01
N PRO A 13 -18.20 -2.11 -12.97
CA PRO A 13 -16.90 -1.59 -12.60
C PRO A 13 -15.80 -2.25 -13.45
N ASP A 14 -15.14 -1.33 -14.14
CA ASP A 14 -13.95 -1.39 -14.97
C ASP A 14 -12.77 -2.14 -14.31
N VAL A 15 -12.06 -2.93 -15.12
CA VAL A 15 -10.83 -3.65 -14.77
C VAL A 15 -9.68 -2.93 -15.48
N PRO A 16 -8.67 -2.38 -14.79
CA PRO A 16 -7.55 -1.79 -15.49
C PRO A 16 -6.59 -2.88 -15.98
N ASP A 17 -6.46 -2.89 -17.30
CA ASP A 17 -5.42 -3.46 -18.14
C ASP A 17 -4.03 -2.91 -17.75
N VAL A 18 -3.03 -3.78 -17.67
CA VAL A 18 -1.63 -3.37 -17.57
C VAL A 18 -0.79 -4.25 -18.49
N ALA A 19 -0.66 -3.78 -19.72
CA ALA A 19 0.31 -4.26 -20.68
C ALA A 19 1.71 -3.66 -20.40
N ASP A 20 2.67 -4.56 -20.32
CA ASP A 20 3.93 -4.56 -21.09
C ASP A 20 4.84 -3.31 -21.06
N VAL A 21 5.97 -3.41 -20.34
CA VAL A 21 7.22 -2.72 -20.71
C VAL A 21 8.41 -3.59 -20.30
N ALA A 22 9.00 -4.26 -21.29
CA ALA A 22 10.40 -4.63 -21.28
C ALA A 22 11.13 -3.71 -22.27
N ASP A 23 12.20 -3.04 -21.84
CA ASP A 23 13.37 -2.87 -22.70
C ASP A 23 14.65 -2.60 -21.89
N VAL A 24 15.73 -3.21 -22.36
CA VAL A 24 17.11 -3.18 -21.89
C VAL A 24 17.89 -2.23 -22.81
N PRO A 25 19.06 -1.71 -22.42
CA PRO A 25 20.17 -1.93 -23.34
C PRO A 25 21.51 -2.25 -22.67
N GLU A 26 22.23 -3.14 -23.35
CA GLU A 26 23.65 -3.46 -23.23
C GLU A 26 24.36 -2.92 -24.49
N GLY A 27 25.58 -2.39 -24.37
CA GLY A 27 26.36 -1.91 -25.53
C GLY A 27 27.73 -1.30 -25.19
N ALA A 28 28.77 -2.13 -25.32
CA ALA A 28 30.22 -1.92 -25.33
C ALA A 28 30.69 -0.83 -26.34
N GLU A 29 31.66 0.06 -26.05
CA GLU A 29 33.15 -0.07 -26.14
C GLU A 29 33.72 0.75 -27.32
N ALA A 30 34.71 1.63 -27.05
CA ALA A 30 35.97 1.82 -27.82
C ALA A 30 36.62 3.20 -27.58
N ALA A 31 37.88 3.18 -27.14
CA ALA A 31 38.85 4.29 -27.23
C ALA A 31 39.47 4.35 -28.66
N PRO A 32 40.14 5.45 -29.05
CA PRO A 32 41.61 5.49 -28.89
C PRO A 32 42.25 6.90 -28.70
N VAL A 33 43.49 6.89 -28.20
CA VAL A 33 44.57 7.92 -28.27
C VAL A 33 45.46 7.65 -29.52
N PRO A 34 46.58 8.35 -29.87
CA PRO A 34 47.15 9.67 -29.47
C PRO A 34 47.60 10.56 -30.66
N GLY A 35 48.11 11.78 -30.40
CA GLY A 35 48.89 12.56 -31.37
C GLY A 35 49.47 13.88 -30.82
N THR A 36 50.81 13.94 -30.73
CA THR A 36 51.68 15.11 -30.43
C THR A 36 52.66 15.26 -31.62
N PRO A 37 53.54 16.29 -31.79
CA PRO A 37 53.56 17.72 -31.41
C PRO A 37 53.77 18.67 -32.63
N ALA A 38 53.70 19.99 -32.42
CA ALA A 38 54.45 20.97 -33.22
C ALA A 38 54.84 22.21 -32.38
N ASP A 39 56.15 22.46 -32.29
CA ASP A 39 56.85 23.72 -31.97
C ASP A 39 56.45 24.85 -32.95
N VAL A 40 56.61 26.18 -32.78
CA VAL A 40 57.54 27.04 -32.02
C VAL A 40 57.01 28.50 -31.99
N ALA A 41 57.54 29.29 -31.04
CA ALA A 41 57.87 30.74 -31.10
C ALA A 41 56.81 31.83 -30.76
N ASP A 42 56.93 32.29 -29.50
CA ASP A 42 57.34 33.65 -29.06
C ASP A 42 56.54 34.89 -29.51
N THR A 43 55.82 35.53 -28.57
CA THR A 43 55.98 36.97 -28.27
C THR A 43 55.41 37.30 -26.86
N ALA A 44 56.16 38.06 -26.07
CA ALA A 44 55.85 38.48 -24.70
C ALA A 44 54.97 39.75 -24.60
N ALA A 45 54.11 39.83 -23.55
CA ALA A 45 53.80 41.00 -22.70
C ALA A 45 52.56 40.73 -21.79
N PRO A 46 52.44 41.40 -20.61
CA PRO A 46 52.01 40.74 -19.37
C PRO A 46 50.54 40.93 -18.97
N ALA A 47 50.08 39.98 -18.16
CA ALA A 47 48.75 39.93 -17.55
C ALA A 47 48.61 40.84 -16.31
N ASP A 48 47.44 41.46 -16.24
CA ASP A 48 46.92 42.29 -15.16
C ASP A 48 46.72 41.45 -13.89
N VAL A 49 47.35 41.86 -12.78
CA VAL A 49 47.20 41.24 -11.45
C VAL A 49 46.34 42.18 -10.59
N PRO A 50 45.25 41.71 -9.96
CA PRO A 50 44.43 42.57 -9.12
C PRO A 50 45.19 42.96 -7.85
N ALA A 51 45.20 44.26 -7.57
CA ALA A 51 45.87 44.87 -6.43
C ALA A 51 45.27 44.41 -5.08
N PRO A 52 46.09 44.22 -4.02
CA PRO A 52 45.59 43.91 -2.68
C PRO A 52 44.90 45.11 -2.06
N HIS A 53 43.69 44.91 -1.55
CA HIS A 53 42.94 45.89 -0.77
C HIS A 53 43.72 46.28 0.50
N LYS A 54 43.88 47.60 0.71
CA LYS A 54 44.42 48.15 1.96
C LYS A 54 43.45 47.87 3.11
N VAL A 55 43.89 47.09 4.09
CA VAL A 55 43.21 46.97 5.38
C VAL A 55 43.44 48.28 6.16
N PRO A 56 42.41 48.92 6.76
CA PRO A 56 42.61 50.09 7.59
C PRO A 56 43.26 49.66 8.91
N HIS A 57 44.53 50.03 9.13
CA HIS A 57 45.13 49.94 10.45
C HIS A 57 44.57 51.07 11.32
N SER A 58 43.78 50.70 12.32
CA SER A 58 43.39 51.61 13.40
C SER A 58 44.60 51.85 14.31
N PRO A 59 45.08 53.09 14.52
CA PRO A 59 46.20 53.37 15.42
C PRO A 59 45.64 53.52 16.84
N GLY A 60 45.69 52.45 17.62
CA GLY A 60 45.09 52.44 18.95
C GLY A 60 45.60 51.31 19.84
N GLY A 61 46.89 51.02 19.79
CA GLY A 61 47.58 50.20 20.77
C GLY A 61 48.75 50.99 21.30
N ALA A 62 48.86 51.13 22.63
CA ALA A 62 50.04 51.70 23.26
C ALA A 62 51.28 51.00 22.67
N GLN A 63 52.07 51.73 21.89
CA GLN A 63 53.29 51.21 21.30
C GLN A 63 54.18 50.69 22.44
N ALA A 64 54.76 49.52 22.23
CA ALA A 64 55.77 49.02 23.14
C ALA A 64 56.84 50.10 23.34
N PRO A 65 57.34 50.30 24.58
CA PRO A 65 58.39 51.27 24.83
C PRO A 65 59.54 50.95 23.86
N ALA A 66 59.96 51.97 23.10
CA ALA A 66 61.02 51.80 22.12
C ALA A 66 62.31 51.45 22.89
N VAL A 67 62.75 50.19 22.78
CA VAL A 67 64.03 49.77 23.32
C VAL A 67 65.10 50.17 22.29
N PRO A 68 66.01 51.09 22.62
CA PRO A 68 67.06 51.48 21.67
C PRO A 68 67.96 50.28 21.36
N VAL A 69 68.47 50.22 20.13
CA VAL A 69 69.58 49.33 19.74
C VAL A 69 70.81 49.71 20.57
N ALA A 70 71.78 48.80 20.77
CA ALA A 70 73.04 49.14 21.44
C ALA A 70 73.61 50.46 20.90
N GLU A 71 73.74 51.44 21.80
CA GLU A 71 74.27 52.75 21.43
C GLU A 71 75.70 52.59 20.89
N THR A 72 76.04 53.34 19.85
CA THR A 72 77.43 53.45 19.36
C THR A 72 78.39 53.95 20.44
N HIS A 73 77.87 54.54 21.51
CA HIS A 73 78.59 54.89 22.73
C HIS A 73 77.84 54.33 23.97
N PRO A 74 78.11 53.09 24.40
CA PRO A 74 77.42 52.44 25.53
C PRO A 74 77.69 53.09 26.90
N SER A 75 78.47 54.17 26.94
CA SER A 75 78.85 54.92 28.15
C SER A 75 77.68 55.62 28.84
N ARG A 76 76.55 55.81 28.16
CA ARG A 76 75.29 56.29 28.76
C ARG A 76 74.73 55.28 29.76
N TRP A 77 74.77 54.01 29.40
CA TRP A 77 74.11 52.91 30.10
C TRP A 77 75.06 52.13 31.00
N GLY A 78 76.37 52.35 30.92
CA GLY A 78 77.33 51.68 31.79
C GLY A 78 78.70 52.34 31.82
N ARG A 79 79.53 51.91 32.77
CA ARG A 79 80.93 52.33 32.90
C ARG A 79 81.81 51.15 33.29
N VAL A 80 83.08 51.19 32.91
CA VAL A 80 84.10 50.27 33.44
C VAL A 80 84.92 51.03 34.47
N ALA A 81 85.07 50.47 35.67
CA ALA A 81 85.93 51.02 36.71
C ALA A 81 87.40 50.72 36.42
N ASP A 82 88.31 51.42 37.11
CA ASP A 82 89.77 51.28 36.92
C ASP A 82 90.29 49.87 37.26
N ASP A 83 89.54 49.10 38.07
CA ASP A 83 89.80 47.70 38.40
C ASP A 83 89.29 46.70 37.33
N GLY A 84 88.71 47.21 36.25
CA GLY A 84 88.11 46.43 35.17
C GLY A 84 86.66 45.99 35.42
N THR A 85 86.04 46.35 36.54
CA THR A 85 84.64 45.98 36.83
C THR A 85 83.68 46.79 35.96
N VAL A 86 82.80 46.11 35.24
CA VAL A 86 81.78 46.73 34.39
C VAL A 86 80.49 46.92 35.20
N TYR A 87 79.96 48.14 35.18
CA TYR A 87 78.71 48.53 35.83
C TYR A 87 77.67 48.95 34.78
N VAL A 88 76.42 48.55 34.98
CA VAL A 88 75.25 49.07 34.26
C VAL A 88 74.50 50.08 35.12
N ARG A 89 73.96 51.14 34.51
CA ARG A 89 73.12 52.16 35.14
C ARG A 89 71.65 51.82 34.91
N THR A 90 70.90 51.70 36.00
CA THR A 90 69.46 51.45 36.00
C THR A 90 68.75 52.52 36.83
N ALA A 91 67.42 52.61 36.79
CA ALA A 91 66.66 53.52 37.65
C ALA A 91 66.93 53.31 39.15
N ASP A 92 67.27 52.09 39.56
CA ASP A 92 67.57 51.70 40.96
C ASP A 92 69.04 51.93 41.37
N GLY A 93 69.89 52.40 40.46
CA GLY A 93 71.31 52.68 40.70
C GLY A 93 72.28 51.94 39.77
N GLU A 94 73.57 51.93 40.13
CA GLU A 94 74.62 51.22 39.39
C GLU A 94 74.78 49.77 39.89
N ARG A 95 74.80 48.81 38.98
CA ARG A 95 74.96 47.37 39.27
C ARG A 95 76.19 46.81 38.57
N ALA A 96 77.03 46.07 39.29
CA ALA A 96 78.13 45.33 38.69
C ALA A 96 77.60 44.16 37.85
N VAL A 97 77.98 44.10 36.57
CA VAL A 97 77.51 43.10 35.59
C VAL A 97 78.59 42.12 35.16
N GLY A 98 79.85 42.41 35.47
CA GLY A 98 80.97 41.54 35.16
C GLY A 98 82.31 42.27 35.28
N VAL A 99 83.37 41.61 34.81
CA VAL A 99 84.74 42.15 34.79
C VAL A 99 85.27 42.07 33.36
N TRP A 100 86.03 43.08 32.94
CA TRP A 100 86.69 43.18 31.65
C TRP A 100 88.19 43.41 31.85
N GLN A 101 89.00 42.47 31.37
CA GLN A 101 90.47 42.53 31.49
C GLN A 101 91.19 42.41 30.13
N ALA A 102 90.43 42.27 29.04
CA ALA A 102 90.95 41.95 27.71
C ALA A 102 90.66 43.08 26.72
N GLY A 103 91.40 44.19 26.81
CA GLY A 103 91.29 45.32 25.88
C GLY A 103 90.89 46.62 26.55
N SER A 104 90.44 47.60 25.76
CA SER A 104 90.06 48.91 26.28
C SER A 104 88.71 48.88 27.03
N PRO A 105 88.47 49.81 27.99
CA PRO A 105 87.17 49.97 28.65
C PRO A 105 85.98 50.13 27.68
N GLU A 106 86.19 50.79 26.54
CA GLU A 106 85.18 51.01 25.51
C GLU A 106 84.81 49.71 24.78
N GLU A 107 85.80 48.88 24.45
CA GLU A 107 85.59 47.54 23.87
C GLU A 107 84.81 46.62 24.82
N GLY A 108 85.06 46.74 26.14
CA GLY A 108 84.32 46.01 27.16
C GLY A 108 82.84 46.39 27.19
N LEU A 109 82.52 47.69 27.25
CA LEU A 109 81.12 48.15 27.23
C LEU A 109 80.41 47.74 25.94
N MET A 110 81.09 47.81 24.78
CA MET A 110 80.56 47.34 23.50
C MET A 110 80.23 45.83 23.53
N HIS A 111 81.06 45.01 24.17
CA HIS A 111 80.79 43.58 24.32
C HIS A 111 79.53 43.30 25.13
N TYR A 112 79.36 43.97 26.27
CA TYR A 112 78.15 43.83 27.10
C TYR A 112 76.89 44.46 26.47
N ALA A 113 77.07 45.47 25.62
CA ALA A 113 75.97 46.07 24.85
C ALA A 113 75.48 45.18 23.69
N ARG A 114 76.38 44.45 23.02
CA ARG A 114 75.98 43.43 22.04
C ARG A 114 75.12 42.32 22.65
N ARG A 115 75.47 41.88 23.87
CA ARG A 115 74.65 40.89 24.61
C ARG A 115 73.27 41.44 24.99
N PHE A 116 73.16 42.74 25.24
CA PHE A 116 71.86 43.39 25.42
C PHE A 116 71.03 43.36 24.12
N ASP A 117 71.66 43.62 22.97
CA ASP A 117 71.01 43.51 21.65
C ASP A 117 70.54 42.09 21.32
N ASP A 118 71.29 41.07 21.73
CA ASP A 118 70.87 39.67 21.57
C ASP A 118 69.56 39.40 22.36
N LEU A 119 69.48 39.85 23.62
CA LEU A 119 68.26 39.75 24.42
C LEU A 119 67.10 40.55 23.82
N ARG A 120 67.36 41.79 23.36
CA ARG A 120 66.35 42.63 22.67
C ARG A 120 65.79 41.91 21.44
N THR A 121 66.66 41.29 20.65
CA THR A 121 66.28 40.54 19.45
C THR A 121 65.43 39.31 19.81
N GLU A 122 65.77 38.60 20.89
CA GLU A 122 64.95 37.48 21.38
C GLU A 122 63.54 37.91 21.78
N VAL A 123 63.41 39.04 22.48
CA VAL A 123 62.12 39.63 22.84
C VAL A 123 61.32 40.05 21.59
N GLU A 124 61.97 40.68 20.61
CA GLU A 124 61.36 41.03 19.32
C GLU A 124 60.84 39.81 18.55
N LEU A 125 61.59 38.70 18.59
CA LEU A 125 61.16 37.44 17.98
C LEU A 125 59.94 36.85 18.71
N LEU A 126 59.91 36.91 20.05
CA LEU A 126 58.75 36.45 20.83
C LEU A 126 57.50 37.28 20.53
N GLU A 127 57.64 38.61 20.46
CA GLU A 127 56.56 39.52 20.07
C GLU A 127 56.04 39.22 18.67
N SER A 128 56.93 39.09 17.69
CA SER A 128 56.57 38.80 16.31
C SER A 128 55.86 37.45 16.18
N ARG A 129 56.31 36.42 16.91
CA ARG A 129 55.63 35.11 16.96
C ARG A 129 54.23 35.19 17.58
N LEU A 130 54.06 35.96 18.66
CA LEU A 130 52.75 36.18 19.27
C LEU A 130 51.82 36.98 18.36
N ALA A 131 52.31 38.04 17.73
CA ALA A 131 51.55 38.90 16.83
C ALA A 131 51.12 38.18 15.55
N SER A 132 51.97 37.30 15.02
CA SER A 132 51.65 36.46 13.85
C SER A 132 50.83 35.22 14.18
N GLY A 133 50.71 34.85 15.46
CA GLY A 133 50.09 33.60 15.91
C GLY A 133 50.87 32.33 15.53
N ALA A 134 52.13 32.47 15.07
CA ALA A 134 52.94 31.38 14.54
C ALA A 134 53.64 30.51 15.61
N GLY A 135 53.13 30.47 16.86
CA GLY A 135 53.73 29.73 17.96
C GLY A 135 52.76 29.40 19.09
N ASP A 136 53.18 28.54 20.03
CA ASP A 136 52.39 28.20 21.22
C ASP A 136 52.43 29.38 22.23
N PRO A 137 51.28 30.02 22.52
CA PRO A 137 51.22 31.12 23.50
C PRO A 137 51.74 30.74 24.88
N LYS A 138 51.60 29.47 25.28
CA LYS A 138 52.10 28.99 26.57
C LYS A 138 53.63 28.97 26.61
N GLN A 139 54.26 28.53 25.53
CA GLN A 139 55.72 28.54 25.43
C GLN A 139 56.25 29.98 25.37
N ALA A 140 55.60 30.85 24.60
CA ALA A 140 55.96 32.27 24.53
C ALA A 140 55.83 32.96 25.91
N LEU A 141 54.75 32.68 26.66
CA LEU A 141 54.58 33.16 28.03
C LEU A 141 55.71 32.68 28.95
N SER A 142 56.07 31.39 28.89
CA SER A 142 57.16 30.82 29.69
C SER A 142 58.51 31.47 29.35
N SER A 143 58.83 31.64 28.06
CA SER A 143 60.06 32.28 27.60
C SER A 143 60.12 33.75 28.02
N ALA A 144 59.04 34.52 27.82
CA ALA A 144 58.98 35.93 28.21
C ALA A 144 59.11 36.10 29.74
N THR A 145 58.46 35.24 30.53
CA THR A 145 58.57 35.25 31.99
C THR A 145 59.99 34.95 32.44
N HIS A 146 60.64 33.93 31.86
CA HIS A 146 62.02 33.58 32.21
C HIS A 146 63.01 34.69 31.85
N LEU A 147 62.88 35.30 30.66
CA LEU A 147 63.71 36.44 30.25
C LEU A 147 63.50 37.65 31.16
N ARG A 148 62.25 37.92 31.56
CA ARG A 148 61.92 39.02 32.49
C ARG A 148 62.56 38.80 33.85
N ASP A 149 62.42 37.60 34.41
CA ASP A 149 62.90 37.29 35.75
C ASP A 149 64.44 37.23 35.80
N GLY A 150 65.09 36.75 34.72
CA GLY A 150 66.54 36.70 34.58
C GLY A 150 67.22 38.05 34.31
N LEU A 151 66.46 39.10 33.95
CA LEU A 151 67.01 40.40 33.57
C LEU A 151 67.77 41.10 34.71
N ALA A 152 67.38 40.86 35.97
CA ALA A 152 68.02 41.43 37.15
C ALA A 152 69.47 40.94 37.35
N GLU A 153 69.75 39.70 36.93
CA GLU A 153 71.06 39.06 37.04
C GLU A 153 71.84 39.08 35.72
N ALA A 154 71.22 39.53 34.62
CA ALA A 154 71.81 39.51 33.29
C ALA A 154 73.11 40.34 33.23
N ALA A 155 74.17 39.73 32.70
CA ALA A 155 75.47 40.36 32.48
C ALA A 155 75.47 41.14 31.15
N VAL A 156 74.79 42.29 31.13
CA VAL A 156 74.57 43.13 29.94
C VAL A 156 74.57 44.63 30.29
N VAL A 157 74.81 45.49 29.29
CA VAL A 157 74.76 46.96 29.45
C VAL A 157 73.82 47.55 28.41
N GLY A 158 72.73 48.19 28.84
CA GLY A 158 71.71 48.79 27.98
C GLY A 158 70.51 49.30 28.78
N ASP A 159 69.44 49.69 28.09
CA ASP A 159 68.19 50.15 28.71
C ASP A 159 67.37 48.96 29.24
N LEU A 160 67.75 48.47 30.42
CA LEU A 160 67.10 47.32 31.06
C LEU A 160 65.67 47.63 31.51
N ASP A 161 65.37 48.89 31.86
CA ASP A 161 64.05 49.31 32.30
C ASP A 161 63.05 49.29 31.12
N ALA A 162 63.47 49.78 29.94
CA ALA A 162 62.66 49.66 28.73
C ALA A 162 62.49 48.21 28.27
N LEU A 163 63.54 47.38 28.34
CA LEU A 163 63.46 45.96 27.97
C LEU A 163 62.54 45.18 28.92
N ARG A 164 62.55 45.49 30.22
CA ARG A 164 61.63 44.93 31.22
C ARG A 164 60.18 45.30 30.92
N ALA A 165 59.92 46.58 30.69
CA ALA A 165 58.57 47.06 30.35
C ALA A 165 58.05 46.45 29.05
N ARG A 166 58.94 46.20 28.07
CA ARG A 166 58.61 45.47 26.85
C ARG A 166 58.26 44.01 27.13
N LEU A 167 59.07 43.30 27.91
CA LEU A 167 58.80 41.93 28.35
C LEU A 167 57.47 41.80 29.11
N ASP A 168 57.10 42.75 29.97
CA ASP A 168 55.80 42.76 30.65
C ASP A 168 54.62 42.86 29.68
N GLN A 169 54.78 43.60 28.56
CA GLN A 169 53.78 43.62 27.49
C GLN A 169 53.71 42.30 26.73
N VAL A 170 54.87 41.66 26.46
CA VAL A 170 54.92 40.32 25.84
C VAL A 170 54.19 39.30 26.70
N VAL A 171 54.44 39.30 28.02
CA VAL A 171 53.75 38.44 28.99
C VAL A 171 52.24 38.68 28.93
N THR A 172 51.80 39.93 29.01
CA THR A 172 50.37 40.29 28.93
C THR A 172 49.72 39.84 27.62
N HIS A 173 50.43 39.98 26.49
CA HIS A 173 49.94 39.54 25.19
C HIS A 173 49.85 38.01 25.11
N ALA A 174 50.87 37.30 25.61
CA ALA A 174 50.88 35.85 25.65
C ALA A 174 49.76 35.26 26.52
N GLU A 175 49.46 35.87 27.68
CA GLU A 175 48.31 35.51 28.52
C GLU A 175 46.98 35.68 27.79
N LYS A 176 46.78 36.82 27.12
CA LYS A 176 45.57 37.06 26.30
C LYS A 176 45.45 36.07 25.16
N ALA A 177 46.55 35.76 24.48
CA ALA A 177 46.57 34.79 23.38
C ALA A 177 46.27 33.36 23.88
N LEU A 178 46.74 32.99 25.07
CA LEU A 178 46.43 31.70 25.70
C LEU A 178 44.94 31.57 26.05
N GLU A 179 44.36 32.62 26.64
CA GLU A 179 42.94 32.66 26.99
C GLU A 179 42.07 32.60 25.72
N HIS A 180 42.41 33.36 24.68
CA HIS A 180 41.71 33.30 23.40
C HIS A 180 41.77 31.89 22.78
N SER A 181 42.95 31.26 22.75
CA SER A 181 43.12 29.87 22.27
C SER A 181 42.31 28.86 23.09
N ARG A 182 42.19 29.09 24.40
CA ARG A 182 41.36 28.25 25.28
C ARG A 182 39.88 28.41 24.93
N GLN A 183 39.39 29.64 24.81
CA GLN A 183 37.99 29.92 24.47
C GLN A 183 37.59 29.34 23.11
N GLU A 184 38.44 29.49 22.09
CA GLU A 184 38.19 28.91 20.76
C GLU A 184 38.12 27.37 20.80
N ARG A 185 38.99 26.72 21.57
CA ARG A 185 38.95 25.26 21.76
C ARG A 185 37.72 24.81 22.53
N GLU A 186 37.33 25.54 23.58
CA GLU A 186 36.12 25.25 24.36
C GLU A 186 34.86 25.42 23.51
N ARG A 187 34.79 26.49 22.69
CA ARG A 187 33.70 26.72 21.74
C ARG A 187 33.63 25.63 20.68
N ALA A 188 34.76 25.29 20.04
CA ALA A 188 34.81 24.23 19.03
C ALA A 188 34.37 22.87 19.63
N ARG A 189 34.79 22.57 20.87
CA ARG A 189 34.34 21.37 21.59
C ARG A 189 32.84 21.42 21.88
N ALA A 190 32.30 22.56 22.33
CA ALA A 190 30.88 22.72 22.60
C ALA A 190 30.04 22.54 21.32
N GLU A 191 30.46 23.13 20.20
CA GLU A 191 29.81 22.96 18.90
C GLU A 191 29.87 21.50 18.42
N ALA A 192 31.00 20.81 18.60
CA ALA A 192 31.13 19.40 18.24
C ALA A 192 30.21 18.50 19.08
N ILE A 193 30.11 18.76 20.39
CA ILE A 193 29.18 18.06 21.30
C ILE A 193 27.74 18.33 20.86
N ALA A 194 27.36 19.59 20.62
CA ALA A 194 26.01 19.96 20.21
C ALA A 194 25.60 19.29 18.88
N ARG A 195 26.50 19.23 17.89
CA ARG A 195 26.25 18.52 16.63
C ARG A 195 26.02 17.02 16.86
N LYS A 196 26.87 16.36 17.67
CA LYS A 196 26.67 14.93 18.00
C LYS A 196 25.40 14.68 18.79
N GLN A 197 25.02 15.60 19.68
CA GLN A 197 23.74 15.53 20.41
C GLN A 197 22.55 15.61 19.45
N ALA A 198 22.55 16.56 18.52
CA ALA A 198 21.48 16.69 17.52
C ALA A 198 21.34 15.41 16.66
N LEU A 199 22.45 14.81 16.25
CA LEU A 199 22.46 13.54 15.51
C LEU A 199 21.87 12.38 16.33
N VAL A 200 22.15 12.33 17.64
CA VAL A 200 21.59 11.31 18.54
C VAL A 200 20.10 11.51 18.72
N GLU A 201 19.65 12.74 18.95
CA GLU A 201 18.23 13.08 19.11
C GLU A 201 17.43 12.74 17.84
N GLU A 202 17.97 13.05 16.67
CA GLU A 202 17.36 12.66 15.40
C GLU A 202 17.29 11.12 15.26
N ALA A 203 18.36 10.40 15.61
CA ALA A 203 18.35 8.94 15.57
C ALA A 203 17.34 8.32 16.55
N GLU A 204 17.19 8.91 17.74
CA GLU A 204 16.20 8.52 18.75
C GLU A 204 14.78 8.74 18.24
N GLU A 205 14.52 9.87 17.59
CA GLU A 205 13.23 10.19 16.97
C GLU A 205 12.91 9.21 15.82
N ILE A 206 13.86 8.99 14.90
CA ILE A 206 13.71 8.00 13.82
C ILE A 206 13.39 6.61 14.39
N ALA A 207 14.07 6.22 15.46
CA ALA A 207 13.84 4.95 16.13
C ALA A 207 12.48 4.86 16.82
N ALA A 208 11.88 6.00 17.22
CA ALA A 208 10.61 6.09 17.93
C ALA A 208 9.39 6.20 16.98
N THR A 209 9.47 6.96 15.91
CA THR A 209 8.27 7.32 15.13
C THR A 209 8.28 6.83 13.70
N SER A 210 9.46 6.62 13.10
CA SER A 210 9.52 6.34 11.66
C SER A 210 8.95 4.96 11.30
N THR A 211 8.02 4.95 10.36
CA THR A 211 7.46 3.76 9.70
C THR A 211 8.04 3.54 8.31
N GLN A 212 8.82 4.50 7.80
CA GLN A 212 9.48 4.44 6.50
C GLN A 212 10.81 3.67 6.61
N TRP A 213 10.72 2.35 6.77
CA TRP A 213 11.84 1.49 7.14
C TRP A 213 13.10 1.59 6.28
N LYS A 214 12.95 1.86 4.98
CA LYS A 214 14.09 2.01 4.04
C LYS A 214 14.76 3.37 4.24
N ALA A 215 14.02 4.46 4.06
CA ALA A 215 14.52 5.83 4.20
C ALA A 215 15.11 6.08 5.60
N ALA A 216 14.43 5.64 6.66
CA ALA A 216 14.93 5.72 8.02
C ALA A 216 16.25 4.95 8.22
N GLY A 217 16.35 3.75 7.63
CA GLY A 217 17.57 2.95 7.68
C GLY A 217 18.74 3.62 6.96
N ASP A 218 18.48 4.28 5.84
CA ASP A 218 19.51 5.01 5.09
C ASP A 218 19.91 6.31 5.80
N ARG A 219 18.96 7.01 6.44
CA ARG A 219 19.27 8.18 7.28
C ARG A 219 20.14 7.81 8.48
N LEU A 220 19.86 6.70 9.18
CA LEU A 220 20.69 6.22 10.29
C LEU A 220 22.13 5.87 9.84
N LYS A 221 22.33 5.42 8.60
CA LYS A 221 23.67 5.23 8.03
C LYS A 221 24.35 6.57 7.75
N ALA A 222 23.63 7.54 7.19
CA ALA A 222 24.16 8.88 6.94
C ALA A 222 24.60 9.56 8.25
N ILE A 223 23.80 9.46 9.32
CA ILE A 223 24.15 9.95 10.66
C ILE A 223 25.47 9.34 11.15
N LEU A 224 25.71 8.04 10.91
CA LEU A 224 26.97 7.40 11.29
C LEU A 224 28.17 7.96 10.51
N GLU A 225 28.00 8.26 9.23
CA GLU A 225 29.07 8.88 8.43
C GLU A 225 29.33 10.32 8.90
N GLU A 226 28.29 11.12 9.17
CA GLU A 226 28.41 12.45 9.74
C GLU A 226 29.11 12.42 11.10
N TRP A 227 28.74 11.49 11.97
CA TRP A 227 29.36 11.27 13.29
C TRP A 227 30.88 11.12 13.21
N LYS A 228 31.37 10.36 12.22
CA LYS A 228 32.81 10.11 12.04
C LYS A 228 33.57 11.37 11.66
N THR A 229 32.92 12.34 11.00
CA THR A 229 33.56 13.60 10.59
C THR A 229 33.72 14.59 11.75
N ILE A 230 32.88 14.49 12.78
CA ILE A 230 32.94 15.38 13.95
C ILE A 230 34.07 14.94 14.90
N LYS A 231 35.09 15.80 15.05
CA LYS A 231 36.24 15.62 15.95
C LYS A 231 36.23 16.68 17.07
N GLY A 232 37.09 16.51 18.07
CA GLY A 232 37.26 17.48 19.16
C GLY A 232 36.35 17.27 20.39
N VAL A 233 35.65 16.14 20.46
CA VAL A 233 34.88 15.72 21.65
C VAL A 233 35.74 14.84 22.54
N ASP A 234 35.61 14.98 23.85
CA ASP A 234 36.32 14.11 24.80
C ASP A 234 35.72 12.70 24.79
N ARG A 235 36.55 11.72 25.14
CA ARG A 235 36.18 10.30 25.08
C ARG A 235 34.94 9.96 25.91
N LYS A 236 34.79 10.55 27.10
CA LYS A 236 33.68 10.20 28.01
C LYS A 236 32.34 10.65 27.40
N THR A 237 32.27 11.91 26.96
CA THR A 237 31.07 12.44 26.32
C THR A 237 30.76 11.71 25.01
N ASP A 238 31.79 11.38 24.22
CA ASP A 238 31.63 10.64 22.97
C ASP A 238 31.07 9.24 23.21
N ASP A 239 31.60 8.51 24.19
CA ASP A 239 31.15 7.16 24.56
C ASP A 239 29.67 7.18 25.04
N GLU A 240 29.27 8.18 25.82
CA GLU A 240 27.89 8.34 26.30
C GLU A 240 26.91 8.61 25.16
N LEU A 241 27.25 9.55 24.26
CA LEU A 241 26.42 9.87 23.10
C LEU A 241 26.39 8.70 22.09
N TRP A 242 27.52 8.01 21.89
CA TRP A 242 27.60 6.82 21.04
C TRP A 242 26.72 5.69 21.56
N LYS A 243 26.67 5.48 22.87
CA LYS A 243 25.80 4.49 23.51
C LYS A 243 24.33 4.78 23.24
N ARG A 244 23.92 6.06 23.32
CA ARG A 244 22.55 6.49 22.98
C ARG A 244 22.22 6.23 21.50
N PHE A 245 23.09 6.68 20.60
CA PHE A 245 22.94 6.44 19.16
C PHE A 245 22.83 4.94 18.83
N SER A 246 23.74 4.12 19.38
CA SER A 246 23.75 2.67 19.16
C SER A 246 22.45 2.02 19.64
N LYS A 247 21.96 2.42 20.82
CA LYS A 247 20.68 1.94 21.36
C LYS A 247 19.49 2.33 20.46
N ALA A 248 19.47 3.56 19.94
CA ALA A 248 18.42 4.00 19.01
C ALA A 248 18.43 3.16 17.72
N ARG A 249 19.61 2.95 17.13
CA ARG A 249 19.78 2.11 15.94
C ARG A 249 19.36 0.66 16.16
N GLU A 250 19.70 0.07 17.32
CA GLU A 250 19.29 -1.28 17.68
C GLU A 250 17.77 -1.39 17.85
N SER A 251 17.16 -0.43 18.56
CA SER A 251 15.70 -0.33 18.75
C SER A 251 14.96 -0.27 17.41
N PHE A 252 15.41 0.59 16.50
CA PHE A 252 14.89 0.68 15.14
C PHE A 252 15.00 -0.65 14.38
N SER A 253 16.17 -1.28 14.43
CA SER A 253 16.44 -2.56 13.74
C SER A 253 15.53 -3.68 14.27
N ARG A 254 15.33 -3.74 15.59
CA ARG A 254 14.43 -4.70 16.24
C ARG A 254 12.97 -4.47 15.85
N ARG A 255 12.51 -3.22 15.85
CA ARG A 255 11.14 -2.87 15.41
C ARG A 255 10.91 -3.22 13.96
N ARG A 256 11.86 -2.88 13.08
CA ARG A 256 11.80 -3.24 11.66
C ARG A 256 11.70 -4.74 11.48
N GLY A 257 12.59 -5.50 12.15
CA GLY A 257 12.57 -6.96 12.12
C GLY A 257 11.24 -7.54 12.59
N SER A 258 10.70 -7.03 13.71
CA SER A 258 9.43 -7.48 14.27
C SER A 258 8.25 -7.17 13.34
N HIS A 259 8.23 -6.00 12.70
CA HIS A 259 7.20 -5.61 11.74
C HIS A 259 7.17 -6.54 10.52
N PHE A 260 8.33 -6.82 9.91
CA PHE A 260 8.39 -7.73 8.77
C PHE A 260 8.11 -9.18 9.17
N ALA A 261 8.56 -9.64 10.34
CA ALA A 261 8.24 -10.97 10.85
C ALA A 261 6.72 -11.14 11.06
N GLU A 262 6.04 -10.11 11.59
CA GLU A 262 4.59 -10.14 11.75
C GLU A 262 3.84 -10.13 10.41
N LEU A 263 4.29 -9.31 9.44
CA LEU A 263 3.73 -9.34 8.09
C LEU A 263 3.91 -10.71 7.41
N ASP A 264 5.08 -11.32 7.56
CA ASP A 264 5.34 -12.64 6.99
C ASP A 264 4.51 -13.72 7.68
N LYS A 265 4.32 -13.63 9.01
CA LYS A 265 3.42 -14.51 9.76
C LYS A 265 1.97 -14.37 9.30
N GLN A 266 1.48 -13.15 9.09
CA GLN A 266 0.13 -12.89 8.57
C GLN A 266 -0.05 -13.47 7.17
N ARG A 267 0.92 -13.25 6.27
CA ARG A 267 0.92 -13.83 4.92
C ARG A 267 0.97 -15.36 4.94
N ALA A 268 1.76 -15.96 5.82
CA ALA A 268 1.82 -17.41 5.99
C ALA A 268 0.51 -17.98 6.53
N ALA A 269 -0.15 -17.29 7.47
CA ALA A 269 -1.46 -17.68 7.97
C ALA A 269 -2.54 -17.57 6.87
N ALA A 270 -2.54 -16.48 6.08
CA ALA A 270 -3.42 -16.32 4.93
C ALA A 270 -3.21 -17.43 3.90
N LYS A 271 -1.95 -17.77 3.60
CA LYS A 271 -1.59 -18.88 2.71
C LYS A 271 -2.20 -20.20 3.19
N ARG A 272 -1.96 -20.57 4.46
CA ARG A 272 -2.52 -21.81 5.04
C ARG A 272 -4.04 -21.83 5.00
N ARG A 273 -4.69 -20.72 5.34
CA ARG A 273 -6.15 -20.64 5.28
C ARG A 273 -6.67 -20.84 3.85
N LYS A 274 -6.01 -20.27 2.86
CA LYS A 274 -6.36 -20.48 1.44
C LYS A 274 -6.14 -21.93 1.01
N GLU A 275 -5.08 -22.58 1.46
CA GLU A 275 -4.85 -24.01 1.22
C GLU A 275 -5.99 -24.87 1.80
N GLU A 276 -6.40 -24.64 3.04
CA GLU A 276 -7.53 -25.34 3.67
C GLU A 276 -8.87 -25.12 2.93
N LEU A 277 -9.09 -23.92 2.39
CA LEU A 277 -10.29 -23.61 1.59
C LEU A 277 -10.26 -24.31 0.23
N ILE A 278 -9.08 -24.45 -0.37
CA ILE A 278 -8.88 -25.21 -1.61
C ILE A 278 -9.16 -26.69 -1.36
N GLU A 279 -8.64 -27.28 -0.30
CA GLU A 279 -8.92 -28.69 0.02
C GLU A 279 -10.42 -28.96 0.20
N GLN A 280 -11.14 -28.06 0.87
CA GLN A 280 -12.59 -28.14 0.98
C GLN A 280 -13.30 -27.97 -0.37
N ALA A 281 -12.83 -27.05 -1.22
CA ALA A 281 -13.36 -26.85 -2.56
C ALA A 281 -13.10 -28.06 -3.46
N GLU A 282 -11.92 -28.67 -3.38
CA GLU A 282 -11.54 -29.87 -4.14
C GLU A 282 -12.41 -31.06 -3.69
N ALA A 283 -12.62 -31.25 -2.38
CA ALA A 283 -13.49 -32.31 -1.86
C ALA A 283 -14.97 -32.21 -2.29
N LEU A 284 -15.44 -30.99 -2.58
CA LEU A 284 -16.82 -30.73 -3.03
C LEU A 284 -16.99 -30.81 -4.55
N SER A 285 -15.88 -30.84 -5.30
CA SER A 285 -15.89 -30.74 -6.76
C SER A 285 -16.69 -31.86 -7.43
N ASP A 286 -16.72 -33.04 -6.80
CA ASP A 286 -17.39 -34.21 -7.33
C ASP A 286 -18.82 -34.44 -6.82
N SER A 287 -19.32 -33.58 -5.93
CA SER A 287 -20.64 -33.70 -5.33
C SER A 287 -21.76 -33.54 -6.35
N THR A 288 -22.80 -34.37 -6.24
CA THR A 288 -24.04 -34.29 -7.03
C THR A 288 -25.17 -33.56 -6.29
N ASP A 289 -24.96 -33.15 -5.03
CA ASP A 289 -25.89 -32.36 -4.24
C ASP A 289 -25.85 -30.88 -4.67
N TRP A 290 -26.37 -30.60 -5.86
CA TRP A 290 -26.14 -29.33 -6.57
C TRP A 290 -26.51 -28.07 -5.77
N GLY A 291 -27.60 -28.10 -4.99
CA GLY A 291 -28.09 -26.95 -4.22
C GLY A 291 -27.23 -26.62 -3.00
N PRO A 292 -27.08 -27.57 -2.05
CA PRO A 292 -26.22 -27.39 -0.88
C PRO A 292 -24.76 -27.07 -1.26
N THR A 293 -24.19 -27.80 -2.22
CA THR A 293 -22.79 -27.61 -2.64
C THR A 293 -22.56 -26.25 -3.31
N ALA A 294 -23.48 -25.78 -4.14
CA ALA A 294 -23.40 -24.43 -4.71
C ALA A 294 -23.46 -23.33 -3.63
N SER A 295 -24.21 -23.55 -2.55
CA SER A 295 -24.27 -22.62 -1.42
C SER A 295 -22.94 -22.63 -0.65
N ARG A 296 -22.37 -23.81 -0.41
CA ARG A 296 -21.05 -23.95 0.24
C ARG A 296 -19.92 -23.29 -0.56
N TYR A 297 -19.92 -23.39 -1.90
CA TYR A 297 -18.93 -22.67 -2.72
C TYR A 297 -19.04 -21.14 -2.60
N LYS A 298 -20.24 -20.59 -2.37
CA LYS A 298 -20.40 -19.14 -2.11
C LYS A 298 -19.78 -18.76 -0.77
N GLU A 299 -19.97 -19.57 0.27
CA GLU A 299 -19.34 -19.36 1.58
C GLU A 299 -17.83 -19.46 1.48
N LEU A 300 -17.29 -20.49 0.82
CA LEU A 300 -15.86 -20.65 0.59
C LEU A 300 -15.26 -19.45 -0.14
N MET A 301 -15.97 -18.86 -1.11
CA MET A 301 -15.53 -17.64 -1.79
C MET A 301 -15.53 -16.42 -0.85
N ALA A 302 -16.49 -16.33 0.07
CA ALA A 302 -16.51 -15.27 1.08
C ALA A 302 -15.35 -15.43 2.08
N GLU A 303 -15.11 -16.66 2.56
CA GLU A 303 -13.99 -17.01 3.42
C GLU A 303 -12.64 -16.77 2.72
N TRP A 304 -12.55 -17.07 1.42
CA TRP A 304 -11.36 -16.79 0.59
C TRP A 304 -11.01 -15.30 0.56
N LYS A 305 -12.02 -14.45 0.32
CA LYS A 305 -11.86 -12.99 0.33
C LYS A 305 -11.48 -12.48 1.72
N ALA A 306 -11.98 -13.10 2.78
CA ALA A 306 -11.70 -12.74 4.16
C ALA A 306 -10.31 -13.20 4.65
N ALA A 307 -9.73 -14.26 4.06
CA ALA A 307 -8.46 -14.86 4.47
C ALA A 307 -7.23 -13.95 4.29
N GLY A 308 -7.36 -12.81 3.57
CA GLY A 308 -6.26 -11.88 3.32
C GLY A 308 -5.39 -12.28 2.12
N ARG A 309 -4.18 -11.69 2.03
CA ARG A 309 -3.25 -11.93 0.92
C ARG A 309 -2.09 -12.81 1.37
N ALA A 310 -1.82 -13.87 0.61
CA ALA A 310 -0.62 -14.67 0.73
C ALA A 310 0.57 -13.94 0.08
N PRO A 311 1.81 -14.46 0.17
CA PRO A 311 2.93 -13.97 -0.64
C PRO A 311 2.55 -13.99 -2.12
N LYS A 312 2.95 -12.95 -2.87
CA LYS A 312 2.49 -12.70 -4.26
C LYS A 312 2.59 -13.96 -5.14
N ASP A 313 3.75 -14.61 -5.12
CA ASP A 313 4.01 -15.79 -5.96
C ASP A 313 3.10 -16.99 -5.63
N ALA A 314 2.63 -17.09 -4.37
CA ALA A 314 1.73 -18.16 -3.94
C ALA A 314 0.25 -17.80 -4.15
N ASP A 315 -0.12 -16.53 -4.04
CA ASP A 315 -1.52 -16.09 -4.08
C ASP A 315 -2.20 -16.44 -5.40
N ASP A 316 -1.51 -16.19 -6.53
CA ASP A 316 -2.02 -16.46 -7.87
C ASP A 316 -2.18 -17.97 -8.12
N ALA A 317 -1.20 -18.77 -7.73
CA ALA A 317 -1.26 -20.22 -7.86
C ALA A 317 -2.40 -20.83 -7.02
N LEU A 318 -2.59 -20.34 -5.79
CA LEU A 318 -3.70 -20.76 -4.94
C LEU A 318 -5.04 -20.38 -5.55
N TRP A 319 -5.17 -19.17 -6.10
CA TRP A 319 -6.41 -18.72 -6.75
C TRP A 319 -6.79 -19.61 -7.94
N GLN A 320 -5.82 -19.94 -8.80
CA GLN A 320 -6.07 -20.81 -9.95
C GLN A 320 -6.54 -22.20 -9.51
N ARG A 321 -5.95 -22.77 -8.46
CA ARG A 321 -6.40 -24.05 -7.89
C ARG A 321 -7.82 -23.99 -7.34
N PHE A 322 -8.13 -22.95 -6.55
CA PHE A 322 -9.48 -22.76 -6.02
C PHE A 322 -10.52 -22.62 -7.15
N ARG A 323 -10.18 -21.83 -8.18
CA ARG A 323 -11.06 -21.59 -9.31
C ARG A 323 -11.27 -22.85 -10.15
N ALA A 324 -10.22 -23.64 -10.38
CA ALA A 324 -10.32 -24.91 -11.08
C ALA A 324 -11.28 -25.89 -10.39
N ALA A 325 -11.21 -26.01 -9.05
CA ALA A 325 -12.15 -26.84 -8.29
C ALA A 325 -13.60 -26.34 -8.42
N GLN A 326 -13.81 -25.03 -8.35
CA GLN A 326 -15.12 -24.42 -8.56
C GLN A 326 -15.66 -24.66 -9.97
N ASP A 327 -14.82 -24.48 -11.01
CA ASP A 327 -15.21 -24.68 -12.40
C ASP A 327 -15.54 -26.13 -12.71
N ALA A 328 -14.82 -27.09 -12.13
CA ALA A 328 -15.13 -28.51 -12.25
C ALA A 328 -16.56 -28.81 -11.78
N PHE A 329 -16.94 -28.34 -10.59
CA PHE A 329 -18.29 -28.52 -10.04
C PHE A 329 -19.37 -27.86 -10.92
N PHE A 330 -19.19 -26.58 -11.27
CA PHE A 330 -20.22 -25.85 -12.03
C PHE A 330 -20.35 -26.34 -13.48
N SER A 331 -19.27 -26.81 -14.09
CA SER A 331 -19.29 -27.46 -15.40
C SER A 331 -20.09 -28.77 -15.36
N ARG A 332 -19.81 -29.64 -14.38
CA ARG A 332 -20.58 -30.88 -14.16
C ARG A 332 -22.06 -30.62 -13.89
N ARG A 333 -22.35 -29.63 -13.04
CA ARG A 333 -23.71 -29.19 -12.75
C ARG A 333 -24.42 -28.75 -14.02
N ALA A 334 -23.78 -27.90 -14.82
CA ALA A 334 -24.34 -27.42 -16.09
C ALA A 334 -24.61 -28.56 -17.07
N ALA A 335 -23.68 -29.52 -17.21
CA ALA A 335 -23.86 -30.70 -18.04
C ALA A 335 -25.08 -31.53 -17.60
N ALA A 336 -25.21 -31.84 -16.30
CA ALA A 336 -26.33 -32.61 -15.76
C ALA A 336 -27.70 -31.92 -15.98
N PHE A 337 -27.76 -30.59 -15.85
CA PHE A 337 -28.98 -29.84 -16.15
C PHE A 337 -29.27 -29.81 -17.65
N SER A 338 -28.24 -29.66 -18.49
CA SER A 338 -28.38 -29.68 -19.95
C SER A 338 -28.89 -31.02 -20.47
N GLU A 339 -28.37 -32.14 -19.94
CA GLU A 339 -28.83 -33.49 -20.29
C GLU A 339 -30.32 -33.68 -19.94
N ARG A 340 -30.72 -33.29 -18.73
CA ARG A 340 -32.12 -33.37 -18.30
C ARG A 340 -33.03 -32.47 -19.14
N ASP A 341 -32.58 -31.26 -19.46
CA ASP A 341 -33.38 -30.33 -20.26
C ASP A 341 -33.51 -30.84 -21.72
N ALA A 342 -32.50 -31.52 -22.26
CA ALA A 342 -32.58 -32.22 -23.54
C ALA A 342 -33.55 -33.42 -23.50
N GLU A 343 -33.52 -34.24 -22.45
CA GLU A 343 -34.48 -35.32 -22.22
C GLU A 343 -35.91 -34.78 -22.19
N PHE A 344 -36.14 -33.67 -21.47
CA PHE A 344 -37.45 -33.04 -21.42
C PHE A 344 -37.87 -32.50 -22.80
N ALA A 345 -36.97 -31.89 -23.57
CA ALA A 345 -37.27 -31.44 -24.91
C ALA A 345 -37.68 -32.60 -25.85
N GLU A 346 -36.99 -33.74 -25.77
CA GLU A 346 -37.35 -34.95 -26.52
C GLU A 346 -38.73 -35.49 -26.09
N ASN A 347 -39.00 -35.52 -24.78
CA ASN A 347 -40.32 -35.89 -24.25
C ASN A 347 -41.42 -34.95 -24.75
N ALA A 348 -41.15 -33.65 -24.88
CA ALA A 348 -42.10 -32.69 -25.43
C ALA A 348 -42.41 -33.00 -26.89
N THR A 349 -41.41 -33.29 -27.72
CA THR A 349 -41.60 -33.71 -29.12
C THR A 349 -42.46 -34.97 -29.21
N ARG A 350 -42.16 -36.00 -28.41
CA ARG A 350 -42.97 -37.24 -28.39
C ARG A 350 -44.42 -36.98 -27.95
N LYS A 351 -44.63 -36.07 -27.01
CA LYS A 351 -45.98 -35.66 -26.58
C LYS A 351 -46.71 -34.86 -27.65
N GLU A 352 -46.02 -34.01 -28.41
CA GLU A 352 -46.60 -33.31 -29.56
C GLU A 352 -47.07 -34.30 -30.65
N GLU A 353 -46.27 -35.33 -30.94
CA GLU A 353 -46.64 -36.38 -31.88
C GLU A 353 -47.89 -37.13 -31.42
N LEU A 354 -47.98 -37.51 -30.14
CA LEU A 354 -49.18 -38.11 -29.55
C LEU A 354 -50.39 -37.17 -29.62
N LEU A 355 -50.21 -35.86 -29.44
CA LEU A 355 -51.32 -34.90 -29.56
C LEU A 355 -51.86 -34.84 -30.98
N VAL A 356 -51.01 -34.91 -31.99
CA VAL A 356 -51.44 -34.96 -33.40
C VAL A 356 -52.29 -36.22 -33.65
N GLU A 357 -51.96 -37.35 -33.03
CA GLU A 357 -52.79 -38.57 -33.10
C GLU A 357 -54.10 -38.42 -32.31
N ALA A 358 -54.04 -37.83 -31.11
CA ALA A 358 -55.19 -37.60 -30.25
C ALA A 358 -56.21 -36.67 -30.89
N GLU A 359 -55.74 -35.62 -31.57
CA GLU A 359 -56.58 -34.61 -32.20
C GLU A 359 -57.42 -35.15 -33.36
N LYS A 360 -56.96 -36.25 -34.00
CA LYS A 360 -57.67 -36.99 -35.04
C LYS A 360 -58.80 -37.88 -34.53
N ILE A 361 -58.92 -38.09 -33.21
CA ILE A 361 -60.01 -38.88 -32.64
C ILE A 361 -61.33 -38.15 -32.90
N ASP A 362 -62.19 -38.77 -33.68
CA ASP A 362 -63.55 -38.31 -33.97
C ASP A 362 -64.58 -39.13 -33.17
N PRO A 363 -65.14 -38.57 -32.08
CA PRO A 363 -66.12 -39.28 -31.26
C PRO A 363 -67.52 -39.37 -31.91
N SER A 364 -67.77 -38.70 -33.04
CA SER A 364 -69.08 -38.71 -33.70
C SER A 364 -69.37 -39.99 -34.48
N SER A 365 -68.34 -40.69 -34.93
CA SER A 365 -68.45 -41.94 -35.70
C SER A 365 -68.60 -43.17 -34.81
N ASN A 366 -67.71 -43.34 -33.83
CA ASN A 366 -67.74 -44.46 -32.87
C ASN A 366 -67.17 -44.04 -31.51
N LEU A 367 -68.06 -43.74 -30.57
CA LEU A 367 -67.69 -43.26 -29.24
C LEU A 367 -66.88 -44.29 -28.43
N ASP A 368 -67.23 -45.57 -28.51
CA ASP A 368 -66.56 -46.61 -27.72
C ASP A 368 -65.12 -46.84 -28.22
N ALA A 369 -64.90 -46.80 -29.54
CA ALA A 369 -63.58 -46.84 -30.14
C ALA A 369 -62.76 -45.58 -29.83
N ALA A 370 -63.38 -44.39 -29.89
CA ALA A 370 -62.74 -43.12 -29.53
C ALA A 370 -62.25 -43.11 -28.07
N LYS A 371 -63.08 -43.59 -27.13
CA LYS A 371 -62.70 -43.74 -25.72
C LYS A 371 -61.55 -44.72 -25.52
N ALA A 372 -61.57 -45.86 -26.22
CA ALA A 372 -60.49 -46.84 -26.14
C ALA A 372 -59.16 -46.29 -26.70
N GLN A 373 -59.21 -45.56 -27.82
CA GLN A 373 -58.03 -44.92 -28.40
C GLN A 373 -57.47 -43.82 -27.50
N PHE A 374 -58.35 -42.98 -26.93
CA PHE A 374 -57.93 -41.92 -26.02
C PHE A 374 -57.27 -42.48 -24.75
N ARG A 375 -57.79 -43.56 -24.16
CA ARG A 375 -57.15 -44.21 -22.99
C ARG A 375 -55.73 -44.68 -23.32
N ARG A 376 -55.51 -45.30 -24.47
CA ARG A 376 -54.16 -45.71 -24.91
C ARG A 376 -53.21 -44.52 -25.04
N ILE A 377 -53.69 -43.42 -25.61
CA ILE A 377 -52.90 -42.18 -25.71
C ILE A 377 -52.59 -41.61 -24.33
N GLN A 378 -53.52 -41.63 -23.39
CA GLN A 378 -53.27 -41.19 -22.01
C GLN A 378 -52.21 -42.05 -21.32
N GLU A 379 -52.25 -43.37 -21.50
CA GLU A 379 -51.24 -44.28 -20.98
C GLU A 379 -49.85 -43.95 -21.56
N MET A 380 -49.75 -43.77 -22.88
CA MET A 380 -48.49 -43.38 -23.54
C MET A 380 -48.02 -41.96 -23.15
N TRP A 381 -48.95 -41.04 -22.91
CA TRP A 381 -48.66 -39.68 -22.45
C TRP A 381 -48.02 -39.66 -21.06
N ASP A 382 -48.55 -40.49 -20.16
CA ASP A 382 -48.04 -40.64 -18.81
C ASP A 382 -46.68 -41.35 -18.82
N GLU A 383 -46.47 -42.32 -19.71
CA GLU A 383 -45.20 -43.06 -19.88
C GLU A 383 -44.05 -42.18 -20.38
N ILE A 384 -44.30 -41.21 -21.28
CA ILE A 384 -43.26 -40.27 -21.77
C ILE A 384 -42.69 -39.40 -20.63
N GLY A 385 -43.45 -39.16 -19.56
CA GLY A 385 -42.94 -38.44 -18.39
C GLY A 385 -42.96 -36.91 -18.54
N LYS A 386 -41.89 -36.25 -18.07
CA LYS A 386 -41.86 -34.79 -17.87
C LYS A 386 -41.40 -34.04 -19.13
N VAL A 387 -41.90 -32.82 -19.27
CA VAL A 387 -41.60 -31.88 -20.37
C VAL A 387 -41.13 -30.53 -19.82
N PRO A 388 -40.56 -29.64 -20.66
CA PRO A 388 -40.11 -28.31 -20.24
C PRO A 388 -41.28 -27.51 -19.64
N ARG A 389 -40.99 -26.78 -18.56
CA ARG A 389 -42.02 -26.16 -17.70
C ARG A 389 -42.92 -25.17 -18.44
N ASP A 390 -42.38 -24.50 -19.44
CA ASP A 390 -43.05 -23.56 -20.33
C ASP A 390 -44.03 -24.28 -21.28
N ARG A 391 -43.71 -25.51 -21.71
CA ARG A 391 -44.55 -26.32 -22.61
C ARG A 391 -45.65 -27.11 -21.88
N ILE A 392 -45.55 -27.33 -20.57
CA ILE A 392 -46.52 -28.12 -19.77
C ILE A 392 -47.96 -27.66 -20.03
N ARG A 393 -48.24 -26.36 -19.88
CA ARG A 393 -49.62 -25.83 -19.97
C ARG A 393 -50.22 -25.97 -21.37
N GLU A 394 -49.39 -25.79 -22.39
CA GLU A 394 -49.80 -25.92 -23.79
C GLU A 394 -50.16 -27.38 -24.10
N LEU A 395 -49.23 -28.29 -23.78
CA LEU A 395 -49.34 -29.72 -24.05
C LEU A 395 -50.52 -30.34 -23.29
N ASP A 396 -50.64 -30.10 -21.99
CA ASP A 396 -51.77 -30.58 -21.17
C ASP A 396 -53.10 -29.96 -21.65
N GLY A 397 -53.10 -28.69 -22.06
CA GLY A 397 -54.29 -27.99 -22.55
C GLY A 397 -54.85 -28.63 -23.83
N ARG A 398 -53.99 -29.01 -24.78
CA ARG A 398 -54.38 -29.68 -26.02
C ARG A 398 -54.97 -31.07 -25.74
N LEU A 399 -54.34 -31.86 -24.87
CA LEU A 399 -54.86 -33.18 -24.49
C LEU A 399 -56.21 -33.07 -23.79
N LYS A 400 -56.36 -32.08 -22.90
CA LYS A 400 -57.63 -31.79 -22.23
C LYS A 400 -58.74 -31.41 -23.21
N ALA A 401 -58.44 -30.64 -24.25
CA ALA A 401 -59.43 -30.31 -25.28
C ALA A 401 -59.94 -31.56 -26.04
N VAL A 402 -59.08 -32.54 -26.29
CA VAL A 402 -59.50 -33.85 -26.84
C VAL A 402 -60.40 -34.59 -25.84
N ALA A 403 -59.99 -34.63 -24.57
CA ALA A 403 -60.77 -35.27 -23.51
C ALA A 403 -62.18 -34.66 -23.37
N ASP A 404 -62.27 -33.33 -23.37
CA ASP A 404 -63.52 -32.59 -23.23
C ASP A 404 -64.42 -32.76 -24.46
N ARG A 405 -63.85 -32.90 -25.68
CA ARG A 405 -64.62 -33.28 -26.89
C ARG A 405 -65.24 -34.66 -26.76
N ILE A 406 -64.48 -35.66 -26.32
CA ILE A 406 -64.97 -37.03 -26.12
C ILE A 406 -66.04 -37.06 -25.03
N ARG A 407 -65.81 -36.38 -23.90
CA ARG A 407 -66.79 -36.27 -22.81
C ARG A 407 -68.08 -35.61 -23.29
N SER A 408 -67.98 -34.51 -24.04
CA SER A 408 -69.16 -33.82 -24.57
C SER A 408 -69.97 -34.69 -25.53
N ALA A 409 -69.31 -35.51 -26.35
CA ALA A 409 -69.96 -36.47 -27.23
C ALA A 409 -70.61 -37.64 -26.45
N GLU A 410 -69.97 -38.11 -25.39
CA GLU A 410 -70.54 -39.09 -24.46
C GLU A 410 -71.78 -38.54 -23.75
N ASP A 411 -71.71 -37.34 -23.20
CA ASP A 411 -72.83 -36.66 -22.58
C ASP A 411 -73.98 -36.46 -23.57
N ALA A 412 -73.68 -36.11 -24.83
CA ALA A 412 -74.68 -35.98 -25.89
C ALA A 412 -75.33 -37.32 -26.24
N ARG A 413 -74.55 -38.42 -26.33
CA ARG A 413 -75.09 -39.78 -26.54
C ARG A 413 -75.97 -40.20 -25.37
N TRP A 414 -75.50 -40.01 -24.14
CA TRP A 414 -76.23 -40.33 -22.91
C TRP A 414 -77.54 -39.54 -22.82
N ARG A 415 -77.54 -38.24 -23.12
CA ARG A 415 -78.76 -37.42 -23.15
C ARG A 415 -79.78 -37.90 -24.18
N ARG A 416 -79.33 -38.35 -25.36
CA ARG A 416 -80.21 -38.90 -26.41
C ARG A 416 -80.81 -40.25 -26.03
N THR A 417 -80.09 -41.04 -25.23
CA THR A 417 -80.50 -42.39 -24.82
C THR A 417 -80.84 -42.44 -23.33
N ASP A 418 -81.26 -41.33 -22.72
CA ASP A 418 -81.52 -41.24 -21.28
C ASP A 418 -82.63 -42.24 -20.91
N PRO A 419 -82.28 -43.35 -20.21
CA PRO A 419 -83.22 -44.42 -19.96
C PRO A 419 -84.40 -43.96 -19.09
N GLU A 420 -84.21 -42.95 -18.24
CA GLU A 420 -85.29 -42.40 -17.42
C GLU A 420 -86.25 -41.54 -18.25
N ALA A 421 -85.73 -40.73 -19.18
CA ALA A 421 -86.56 -39.91 -20.05
C ALA A 421 -87.35 -40.76 -21.04
N GLU A 422 -86.71 -41.79 -21.61
CA GLU A 422 -87.38 -42.80 -22.46
C GLU A 422 -88.41 -43.60 -21.66
N ALA A 423 -88.11 -44.03 -20.43
CA ALA A 423 -89.05 -44.75 -19.57
C ALA A 423 -90.25 -43.88 -19.17
N ARG A 424 -90.06 -42.59 -18.86
CA ARG A 424 -91.15 -41.66 -18.56
C ARG A 424 -92.04 -41.44 -19.79
N ALA A 425 -91.45 -41.26 -20.98
CA ALA A 425 -92.20 -41.19 -22.24
C ALA A 425 -92.99 -42.49 -22.51
N ALA A 426 -92.39 -43.66 -22.24
CA ALA A 426 -93.07 -44.95 -22.36
C ALA A 426 -94.25 -45.09 -21.38
N GLN A 427 -94.10 -44.65 -20.12
CA GLN A 427 -95.19 -44.63 -19.12
C GLN A 427 -96.36 -43.73 -19.54
N PHE A 428 -96.06 -42.55 -20.12
CA PHE A 428 -97.13 -41.68 -20.64
C PHE A 428 -97.84 -42.30 -21.85
N ARG A 429 -97.11 -43.00 -22.72
CA ARG A 429 -97.69 -43.72 -23.86
C ARG A 429 -98.64 -44.82 -23.42
N GLU A 430 -98.23 -45.63 -22.43
CA GLU A 430 -99.07 -46.68 -21.85
C GLU A 430 -100.36 -46.11 -21.23
N ARG A 431 -100.29 -44.95 -20.55
CA ARG A 431 -101.47 -44.29 -19.98
C ARG A 431 -102.44 -43.77 -21.04
N VAL A 432 -101.91 -43.21 -22.13
CA VAL A 432 -102.75 -42.77 -23.27
C VAL A 432 -103.49 -43.96 -23.87
N GLU A 433 -102.80 -45.06 -24.17
CA GLU A 433 -103.40 -46.29 -24.69
C GLU A 433 -104.46 -46.87 -23.73
N GLN A 434 -104.20 -46.85 -22.42
CA GLN A 434 -105.14 -47.31 -21.40
C GLN A 434 -106.46 -46.50 -21.44
N PHE A 435 -106.38 -45.17 -21.48
CA PHE A 435 -107.56 -44.31 -21.49
C PHE A 435 -108.30 -44.33 -22.84
N GLU A 436 -107.59 -44.49 -23.97
CA GLU A 436 -108.20 -44.72 -25.28
C GLU A 436 -108.97 -46.05 -25.33
N ALA A 437 -108.40 -47.13 -24.78
CA ALA A 437 -109.08 -48.41 -24.68
C ALA A 437 -110.31 -48.34 -23.76
N GLN A 438 -110.23 -47.59 -22.64
CA GLN A 438 -111.38 -47.32 -21.77
C GLN A 438 -112.48 -46.53 -22.48
N ALA A 439 -112.11 -45.51 -23.26
CA ALA A 439 -113.04 -44.73 -24.06
C ALA A 439 -113.74 -45.60 -25.13
N ALA A 440 -112.99 -46.44 -25.85
CA ALA A 440 -113.54 -47.36 -26.85
C ALA A 440 -114.51 -48.37 -26.21
N LYS A 441 -114.15 -48.93 -25.04
CA LYS A 441 -115.00 -49.86 -24.30
C LYS A 441 -116.28 -49.19 -23.77
N ALA A 442 -116.18 -47.98 -23.23
CA ALA A 442 -117.33 -47.21 -22.74
C ALA A 442 -118.29 -46.83 -23.87
N ARG A 443 -117.75 -46.47 -25.05
CA ARG A 443 -118.54 -46.19 -26.26
C ARG A 443 -119.25 -47.45 -26.78
N ALA A 444 -118.57 -48.60 -26.78
CA ALA A 444 -119.17 -49.89 -27.13
C ALA A 444 -120.28 -50.32 -26.15
N ALA A 445 -120.22 -49.88 -24.89
CA ALA A 445 -121.23 -50.12 -23.86
C ALA A 445 -122.38 -49.09 -23.84
N GLY A 446 -122.37 -48.08 -24.72
CA GLY A 446 -123.40 -47.03 -24.78
C GLY A 446 -123.32 -45.95 -23.68
N ASP A 447 -122.24 -45.93 -22.88
CA ASP A 447 -122.03 -44.94 -21.81
C ASP A 447 -121.23 -43.74 -22.36
N GLU A 448 -121.94 -42.88 -23.09
CA GLU A 448 -121.38 -41.72 -23.79
C GLU A 448 -120.71 -40.72 -22.82
N ARG A 449 -121.18 -40.65 -21.57
CA ARG A 449 -120.60 -39.79 -20.54
C ARG A 449 -119.22 -40.30 -20.11
N ARG A 450 -119.08 -41.61 -19.84
CA ARG A 450 -117.78 -42.19 -19.49
C ARG A 450 -116.81 -42.20 -20.68
N ALA A 451 -117.30 -42.41 -21.90
CA ALA A 451 -116.48 -42.33 -23.11
C ALA A 451 -115.83 -40.93 -23.26
N LYS A 452 -116.61 -39.86 -23.18
CA LYS A 452 -116.09 -38.48 -23.25
C LYS A 452 -115.13 -38.14 -22.12
N GLN A 453 -115.37 -38.66 -20.91
CA GLN A 453 -114.47 -38.44 -19.77
C GLN A 453 -113.12 -39.14 -19.96
N ALA A 454 -113.12 -40.39 -20.43
CA ALA A 454 -111.89 -41.13 -20.73
C ALA A 454 -111.13 -40.51 -21.92
N GLU A 455 -111.82 -39.98 -22.94
CA GLU A 455 -111.19 -39.24 -24.05
C GLU A 455 -110.56 -37.93 -23.61
N ALA A 456 -111.22 -37.18 -22.72
CA ALA A 456 -110.64 -35.96 -22.15
C ALA A 456 -109.37 -36.27 -21.34
N GLN A 457 -109.37 -37.37 -20.58
CA GLN A 457 -108.18 -37.83 -19.88
C GLN A 457 -107.08 -38.29 -20.86
N ALA A 458 -107.42 -39.10 -21.87
CA ALA A 458 -106.47 -39.50 -22.93
C ALA A 458 -105.86 -38.29 -23.65
N ALA A 459 -106.65 -37.26 -23.95
CA ALA A 459 -106.18 -36.03 -24.57
C ALA A 459 -105.19 -35.27 -23.67
N GLN A 460 -105.46 -35.19 -22.36
CA GLN A 460 -104.56 -34.59 -21.38
C GLN A 460 -103.23 -35.34 -21.30
N TRP A 461 -103.25 -36.67 -21.20
CA TRP A 461 -102.04 -37.50 -21.18
C TRP A 461 -101.28 -37.46 -22.50
N ARG A 462 -101.97 -37.27 -23.64
CA ARG A 462 -101.36 -37.13 -24.97
C ARG A 462 -100.63 -35.79 -25.13
N GLU A 463 -101.06 -34.74 -24.46
CA GLU A 463 -100.34 -33.47 -24.40
C GLU A 463 -99.03 -33.61 -23.60
N TRP A 464 -99.08 -34.33 -22.47
CA TRP A 464 -97.89 -34.63 -21.68
C TRP A 464 -96.92 -35.57 -22.40
N LEU A 465 -97.43 -36.59 -23.11
CA LEU A 465 -96.63 -37.45 -23.97
C LEU A 465 -95.91 -36.65 -25.07
N ARG A 466 -96.63 -35.77 -25.79
CA ARG A 466 -96.02 -34.91 -26.81
C ARG A 466 -94.93 -34.00 -26.24
N THR A 467 -95.18 -33.42 -25.06
CA THR A 467 -94.19 -32.58 -24.38
C THR A 467 -92.96 -33.41 -23.97
N ALA A 468 -93.16 -34.62 -23.46
CA ALA A 468 -92.07 -35.54 -23.10
C ALA A 468 -91.28 -36.02 -24.33
N GLU A 469 -91.94 -36.38 -25.42
CA GLU A 469 -91.30 -36.79 -26.67
C GLU A 469 -90.57 -35.63 -27.36
N GLN A 470 -91.12 -34.41 -27.32
CA GLN A 470 -90.40 -33.21 -27.78
C GLN A 470 -89.21 -32.87 -26.89
N ALA A 471 -89.31 -33.10 -25.58
CA ALA A 471 -88.18 -32.91 -24.66
C ALA A 471 -87.07 -33.95 -24.87
N VAL A 472 -87.40 -35.15 -25.36
CA VAL A 472 -86.42 -36.19 -25.76
C VAL A 472 -85.84 -35.90 -27.15
N ALA A 473 -86.65 -35.42 -28.10
CA ALA A 473 -86.23 -35.19 -29.49
C ALA A 473 -85.41 -33.90 -29.69
N ASN A 474 -85.63 -32.86 -28.88
CA ASN A 474 -85.00 -31.55 -29.04
C ASN A 474 -83.79 -31.30 -28.09
N ARG A 475 -83.15 -32.33 -27.52
CA ARG A 475 -82.09 -32.16 -26.51
C ARG A 475 -80.73 -32.80 -26.82
#